data_AF-A0A378QT82-F1
#
_entry.id   AF-A0A378QT82-F1
#
_cell.length_a   1.000
_cell.length_b   1.000
_cell.length_c   1.000
_cell.angle_alpha   90.00
_cell.angle_beta   90.00
_cell.angle_gamma   90.00
#
_symmetry.space_group_name_H-M   'P 1'
#
loop_
_entity.id
_entity.type
_entity.pdbx_description
1 polymer ?
#
loop_
_entity_poly.entity_id
_entity_poly.type
_entity_poly.pdbx_seq_one_letter_code
_entity_poly.pdbx_strand_id
1 'polypeptide(L)'
;MYRTGAYAKHGYFGMTKFLRLMQFVRPPFIFFSSTESELMDYMAYVEQYEPPTWQRVGGFKRIVVNARINAQIGYEDNILVKF
;
A
#
# COMPACT_ATOMS: atom_id res chain seq x y z
N MET A 1 24.20 -23.37 -15.18
CA MET A 1 23.71 -23.56 -13.79
C MET A 1 23.20 -22.21 -13.30
N TYR A 2 21.95 -21.84 -13.63
CA TYR A 2 21.31 -20.65 -13.08
C TYR A 2 20.43 -21.12 -11.92
N ARG A 3 20.80 -20.71 -10.71
CA ARG A 3 20.08 -21.00 -9.48
C ARG A 3 18.77 -20.23 -9.52
N THR A 4 17.70 -20.87 -9.99
CA THR A 4 16.32 -20.42 -9.78
C THR A 4 16.13 -20.28 -8.28
N GLY A 5 16.20 -19.05 -7.79
CA GLY A 5 15.93 -18.70 -6.41
C GLY A 5 14.55 -19.22 -6.06
N ALA A 6 14.52 -20.31 -5.32
CA ALA A 6 13.33 -20.88 -4.72
C ALA A 6 12.79 -19.89 -3.68
N TYR A 7 12.13 -18.83 -4.12
CA TYR A 7 11.20 -18.10 -3.28
C TYR A 7 9.93 -18.94 -3.25
N ALA A 8 9.87 -19.86 -2.29
CA ALA A 8 8.65 -20.53 -1.93
C ALA A 8 7.61 -19.45 -1.56
N LYS A 9 6.78 -19.03 -2.52
CA LYS A 9 5.67 -18.07 -2.33
C LYS A 9 4.50 -18.69 -1.57
N HIS A 10 4.79 -19.48 -0.53
CA HIS A 10 3.78 -19.88 0.45
C HIS A 10 3.47 -18.66 1.31
N GLY A 11 2.39 -17.94 1.00
CA GLY A 11 1.99 -16.72 1.72
C GLY A 11 2.10 -15.41 0.94
N TYR A 12 2.39 -15.43 -0.37
CA TYR A 12 2.41 -14.19 -1.17
C TYR A 12 1.05 -13.47 -1.10
N PHE A 13 1.09 -12.20 -0.67
CA PHE A 13 -0.05 -11.29 -0.64
C PHE A 13 -0.12 -10.56 -1.98
N GLY A 14 -0.87 -11.14 -2.91
CA GLY A 14 -1.06 -10.58 -4.25
C GLY A 14 -2.27 -9.65 -4.35
N MET A 15 -2.42 -9.04 -5.52
CA MET A 15 -3.44 -8.03 -5.81
C MET A 15 -4.88 -8.48 -5.50
N THR A 16 -5.25 -9.73 -5.80
CA THR A 16 -6.62 -10.22 -5.53
C THR A 16 -6.94 -10.29 -4.03
N LYS A 17 -5.95 -10.64 -3.19
CA LYS A 17 -6.09 -10.63 -1.73
C LYS A 17 -6.14 -9.20 -1.20
N PHE A 18 -5.34 -8.30 -1.78
CA PHE A 18 -5.37 -6.88 -1.47
C PHE A 18 -6.75 -6.25 -1.76
N LEU A 19 -7.27 -6.42 -2.98
CA LEU A 19 -8.60 -5.91 -3.34
C LEU A 19 -9.70 -6.46 -2.43
N ARG A 20 -9.62 -7.75 -2.07
CA ARG A 20 -10.55 -8.36 -1.12
C ARG A 20 -10.43 -7.73 0.27
N LEU A 21 -9.21 -7.51 0.78
CA LEU A 21 -8.99 -6.80 2.05
C LEU A 21 -9.61 -5.40 2.01
N MET A 22 -9.40 -4.65 0.93
CA MET A 22 -9.93 -3.30 0.77
C MET A 22 -11.46 -3.21 0.84
N GLN A 23 -12.18 -4.30 0.54
CA GLN A 23 -13.64 -4.33 0.72
C GLN A 23 -14.08 -4.27 2.20
N PHE A 24 -13.22 -4.73 3.12
CA PHE A 24 -13.52 -4.77 4.56
C PHE A 24 -12.93 -3.59 5.34
N VAL A 25 -12.00 -2.85 4.73
CA VAL A 25 -11.36 -1.69 5.36
C VAL A 25 -12.40 -0.61 5.64
N ARG A 26 -12.44 -0.17 6.90
CA ARG A 26 -13.25 0.93 7.42
C ARG A 26 -12.34 1.72 8.38
N PRO A 27 -12.53 3.04 8.54
CA PRO A 27 -11.88 3.76 9.64
C PRO A 27 -12.24 3.12 11.00
N PRO A 28 -11.31 3.06 11.96
CA PRO A 28 -9.93 3.57 11.87
C PRO A 28 -9.00 2.57 11.16
N PHE A 29 -8.09 3.08 10.31
CA PHE A 29 -7.04 2.27 9.69
C PHE A 29 -5.71 3.03 9.57
N ILE A 30 -4.63 2.24 9.48
CA ILE A 30 -3.30 2.71 9.13
C ILE A 30 -2.76 1.78 8.03
N PHE A 31 -2.34 2.34 6.91
CA PHE A 31 -1.59 1.62 5.89
C PHE A 31 -0.14 2.09 5.87
N PHE A 32 0.77 1.13 5.66
CA PHE A 32 2.18 1.36 5.42
C PHE A 32 2.50 0.87 4.02
N SER A 33 3.14 1.70 3.21
CA SER A 33 3.45 1.35 1.83
C SER A 33 4.73 2.00 1.34
N SER A 34 5.49 1.27 0.54
CA SER A 34 6.69 1.76 -0.11
C SER A 34 6.39 2.85 -1.14
N THR A 35 7.42 3.62 -1.53
CA THR A 35 7.36 4.42 -2.77
C THR A 35 7.08 3.57 -4.01
N GLU A 36 7.58 2.33 -4.05
CA GLU A 36 7.37 1.39 -5.15
C GLU A 36 6.02 0.66 -5.10
N SER A 37 5.17 0.93 -4.11
CA SER A 37 3.89 0.24 -3.94
C SER A 37 2.80 0.87 -4.81
N GLU A 38 1.94 0.03 -5.36
CA GLU A 38 0.75 0.46 -6.12
C GLU A 38 -0.37 1.03 -5.22
N LEU A 39 -0.15 1.18 -3.91
CA LEU A 39 -1.19 1.62 -2.98
C LEU A 39 -1.66 3.05 -3.31
N MET A 40 -0.73 3.96 -3.60
CA MET A 40 -1.09 5.35 -3.91
C MET A 40 -1.83 5.45 -5.24
N ASP A 41 -1.42 4.69 -6.25
CA ASP A 41 -2.10 4.63 -7.55
C ASP A 41 -3.50 4.02 -7.40
N TYR A 42 -3.64 2.98 -6.58
CA TYR A 42 -4.95 2.42 -6.23
C TYR A 42 -5.85 3.44 -5.52
N MET A 43 -5.33 4.23 -4.58
CA MET A 43 -6.13 5.27 -3.91
C MET A 43 -6.60 6.34 -4.90
N ALA A 44 -5.75 6.77 -5.84
CA ALA A 44 -6.12 7.71 -6.90
C ALA A 44 -7.20 7.11 -7.84
N TYR A 45 -7.07 5.83 -8.19
CA TYR A 45 -8.10 5.12 -8.95
C TYR A 45 -9.45 5.10 -8.21
N VAL A 46 -9.44 4.77 -6.92
CA VAL A 46 -10.67 4.72 -6.11
C VAL A 46 -11.33 6.09 -5.99
N GLU A 47 -10.55 7.16 -5.82
CA GLU A 47 -11.06 8.54 -5.79
C GLU A 47 -11.82 8.89 -7.07
N GLN A 48 -11.27 8.50 -8.22
CA GLN A 48 -11.83 8.86 -9.52
C GLN A 48 -12.98 7.95 -9.98
N TYR A 49 -12.88 6.65 -9.73
CA TYR A 49 -13.73 5.65 -10.37
C TYR A 49 -14.62 4.85 -9.42
N GLU A 50 -14.37 4.86 -8.11
CA GLU A 50 -15.18 4.14 -7.11
C GLU A 50 -15.67 5.05 -5.97
N PRO A 51 -16.60 5.99 -6.22
CA PRO A 51 -17.10 6.91 -5.20
C PRO A 51 -17.60 6.23 -3.91
N PRO A 52 -18.29 5.06 -3.94
CA PRO A 52 -18.69 4.36 -2.72
C PRO A 52 -17.51 3.84 -1.89
N THR A 53 -16.44 3.37 -2.55
CA THR A 53 -15.21 2.96 -1.88
C THR A 53 -14.48 4.19 -1.36
N TRP A 54 -14.42 5.28 -2.12
CA TRP A 54 -13.78 6.54 -1.72
C TRP A 54 -14.41 7.18 -0.49
N GLN A 55 -15.74 7.22 -0.39
CA GLN A 55 -16.42 7.72 0.83
C GLN A 55 -15.93 7.00 2.10
N ARG A 56 -15.59 5.72 1.95
CA ARG A 56 -15.16 4.86 3.04
C ARG A 56 -13.68 5.03 3.38
N VAL A 57 -12.80 4.95 2.38
CA VAL A 57 -11.34 4.90 2.60
C VAL A 57 -10.62 6.22 2.29
N GLY A 58 -11.20 7.12 1.50
CA GLY A 58 -10.64 8.43 1.15
C GLY A 58 -10.64 9.43 2.30
N GLY A 59 -10.07 10.62 2.10
CA GLY A 59 -9.94 11.63 3.17
C GLY A 59 -8.95 11.24 4.27
N PHE A 60 -8.03 10.32 3.97
CA PHE A 60 -6.94 9.94 4.86
C PHE A 60 -5.86 11.03 4.93
N LYS A 61 -5.14 11.08 6.05
CA LYS A 61 -3.90 11.84 6.19
C LYS A 61 -2.74 11.01 5.66
N ARG A 62 -1.99 11.55 4.69
CA ARG A 62 -0.73 10.97 4.21
C ARG A 62 0.44 11.56 5.00
N ILE A 63 1.30 10.70 5.52
CA ILE A 63 2.56 11.06 6.18
C ILE A 63 3.67 10.37 5.40
N VAL A 64 4.64 11.13 4.91
CA VAL A 64 5.82 10.59 4.22
C VAL A 64 6.96 10.49 5.23
N VAL A 65 7.50 9.29 5.40
CA VAL A 65 8.60 9.02 6.30
C VAL A 65 9.85 8.76 5.47
N ASN A 66 10.86 9.62 5.65
CA ASN A 66 12.15 9.47 5.01
C ASN A 66 13.06 8.60 5.88
N ALA A 67 13.16 7.31 5.57
CA ALA A 67 14.08 6.41 6.23
C ALA A 67 15.41 6.35 5.45
N ARG A 68 16.51 6.75 6.10
CA ARG A 68 17.86 6.59 5.52
C ARG A 68 18.47 5.29 6.05
N ILE A 69 18.70 4.32 5.16
CA ILE A 69 19.33 3.04 5.53
C ILE A 69 20.86 3.21 5.53
N ASN A 70 21.42 4.06 4.66
CA ASN A 70 22.83 4.48 4.68
C ASN A 70 23.01 5.81 3.90
N ALA A 71 24.26 6.27 3.72
CA ALA A 71 24.59 7.51 3.00
C ALA A 71 24.22 7.54 1.50
N GLN A 72 23.83 6.42 0.91
CA GLN A 72 23.58 6.26 -0.54
C GLN A 72 22.15 5.78 -0.87
N ILE A 73 21.41 5.23 0.10
CA ILE A 73 20.07 4.67 -0.10
C ILE A 73 19.11 5.29 0.92
N GLY A 74 18.35 6.28 0.44
CA GLY A 74 17.16 6.79 1.10
C GLY A 74 15.94 6.07 0.56
N TYR A 75 15.02 5.69 1.43
CA TYR A 75 13.77 5.05 1.07
C TYR A 75 12.64 5.80 1.76
N GLU A 76 11.62 6.16 0.98
CA GLU A 76 10.47 6.88 1.52
C GLU A 76 9.31 5.89 1.68
N ASP A 77 8.75 5.85 2.88
CA ASP A 77 7.52 5.13 3.18
C ASP A 77 6.35 6.10 3.26
N ASN A 78 5.20 5.65 2.79
CA ASN A 78 3.92 6.33 2.92
C ASN A 78 3.13 5.67 4.05
N ILE A 79 2.70 6.51 4.98
CA ILE A 79 1.73 6.12 6.01
C ILE A 79 0.41 6.83 5.70
N LEU A 80 -0.65 6.06 5.45
CA LEU A 80 -2.00 6.59 5.26
C LEU A 80 -2.82 6.30 6.50
N VAL A 81 -3.41 7.34 7.10
CA VAL A 81 -4.16 7.23 8.36
C VAL A 81 -5.54 7.85 8.21
N LYS A 82 -6.57 7.13 8.64
CA LYS A 82 -7.92 7.67 8.77
C LYS A 82 -8.55 7.14 10.06
N PHE A 83 -9.14 8.04 10.83
CA PHE A 83 -9.90 7.73 12.04
C PHE A 83 -11.40 7.89 11.80
#